data_AF-A0A6S7LUW5-F1
#
_entry.id   AF-A0A6S7LUW5-F1
#
_cell.length_a   1.000
_cell.length_b   1.000
_cell.length_c   1.000
_cell.angle_alpha   90.00
_cell.angle_beta   90.00
_cell.angle_gamma   90.00
#
_symmetry.space_group_name_H-M   'P 1'
#
loop_
_entity.id
_entity.type
_entity.pdbx_description
1 polymer ?
#
loop_
_entity_poly.entity_id
_entity_poly.type
_entity_poly.pdbx_seq_one_letter_code
_entity_poly.pdbx_strand_id
1 'polypeptide(L)'
;MKLPDVGAWVLVKITAIYNPSHFWVQLPSGVENLTSQLIKHRSGKETSGEGNLKDFNNLMKEMCEFYSKTFRRERSLVPPSEGELVVIRSEVDNKWYRGQVCQEEKDKKYK
;
A
#
# COMPACT_ATOMS: atom_id res chain seq x y z
N MET A 1 -20.85 -2.35 -4.27
CA MET A 1 -20.71 -0.97 -4.78
C MET A 1 -20.33 -1.11 -6.24
N LYS A 2 -21.06 -0.46 -7.14
CA LYS A 2 -20.73 -0.48 -8.57
C LYS A 2 -19.45 0.30 -8.83
N LEU A 3 -18.59 -0.21 -9.71
CA LEU A 3 -17.50 0.59 -10.26
C LEU A 3 -18.11 1.83 -10.92
N PRO A 4 -17.46 3.00 -10.84
CA PRO A 4 -17.93 4.19 -11.53
C PRO A 4 -17.97 3.93 -13.04
N ASP A 5 -19.05 4.39 -13.68
CA ASP A 5 -19.19 4.30 -15.13
C ASP A 5 -18.08 5.10 -15.83
N VAL A 6 -17.73 4.69 -17.05
CA VAL A 6 -16.73 5.42 -17.85
C VAL A 6 -17.22 6.85 -18.08
N GLY A 7 -16.39 7.83 -17.75
CA GLY A 7 -16.72 9.26 -17.81
C GLY A 7 -17.33 9.83 -16.53
N ALA A 8 -17.59 9.01 -15.52
CA ALA A 8 -18.01 9.48 -14.21
C ALA A 8 -16.84 10.11 -13.43
N TRP A 9 -17.17 11.08 -12.58
CA TRP A 9 -16.21 11.73 -11.69
C TRP A 9 -15.98 10.89 -10.43
N VAL A 10 -14.72 10.75 -10.03
CA VAL A 10 -14.33 10.01 -8.83
C VAL A 10 -13.48 10.92 -7.95
N LEU A 11 -13.86 11.05 -6.69
CA LEU A 11 -13.02 11.72 -5.70
C LEU A 11 -11.81 10.83 -5.41
N VAL A 12 -10.60 11.38 -5.47
CA VAL A 12 -9.36 10.64 -5.14
C VAL A 12 -8.50 11.45 -4.19
N LYS A 13 -7.73 10.77 -3.36
CA LYS A 13 -6.70 11.40 -2.52
C LYS A 13 -5.34 11.18 -3.15
N ILE A 14 -4.61 12.24 -3.48
CA ILE A 14 -3.23 12.13 -3.94
C ILE A 14 -2.34 11.77 -2.73
N THR A 15 -1.57 10.68 -2.85
CA THR A 15 -0.72 10.16 -1.76
C THR A 15 0.77 10.42 -1.97
N ALA A 16 1.22 10.47 -3.23
CA ALA A 16 2.59 10.81 -3.59
C ALA A 16 2.62 11.46 -4.96
N ILE A 17 3.51 12.43 -5.15
CA ILE A 17 3.69 13.15 -6.42
C ILE A 17 5.18 13.11 -6.77
N TYR A 18 5.51 12.55 -7.94
CA TYR A 18 6.84 12.69 -8.52
C TYR A 18 6.84 13.86 -9.52
N ASN A 19 5.86 13.88 -10.43
CA ASN A 19 5.57 15.01 -11.33
C ASN A 19 4.10 14.95 -11.80
N PRO A 20 3.58 15.95 -12.55
CA PRO A 20 2.17 15.96 -12.98
C PRO A 20 1.74 14.75 -13.82
N SER A 21 2.67 14.02 -14.43
CA SER A 21 2.41 12.81 -15.22
C SER A 21 2.74 11.51 -14.46
N HIS A 22 3.26 11.60 -13.24
CA HIS A 22 3.68 10.47 -12.43
C HIS A 22 3.36 10.73 -10.95
N PHE A 23 2.22 10.22 -10.51
CA PHE A 23 1.72 10.39 -9.15
C PHE A 23 0.90 9.17 -8.76
N TRP A 24 0.68 9.01 -7.45
CA TRP A 24 -0.10 7.93 -6.88
C TRP A 24 -1.33 8.49 -6.19
N VAL A 25 -2.43 7.74 -6.31
CA VAL A 25 -3.71 8.09 -5.71
C VAL A 25 -4.26 6.94 -4.88
N GLN A 26 -4.96 7.30 -3.82
CA GLN A 26 -5.79 6.40 -3.03
C GLN A 26 -7.25 6.63 -3.42
N LEU A 27 -7.88 5.56 -3.90
CA LEU A 27 -9.30 5.55 -4.21
C LEU A 27 -10.12 5.44 -2.92
N PRO A 28 -11.29 6.10 -2.83
CA PRO A 28 -12.19 5.99 -1.68
C PRO A 28 -12.83 4.60 -1.57
N SER A 29 -12.82 3.81 -2.66
CA SER A 29 -13.47 2.50 -2.79
C SER A 29 -12.79 1.33 -2.05
N GLY A 30 -11.62 1.56 -1.42
CA GLY A 30 -11.04 0.59 -0.47
C GLY A 30 -9.72 -0.07 -0.88
N VAL A 31 -9.37 -1.15 -0.16
CA VAL A 31 -8.14 -1.96 -0.32
C VAL A 31 -8.25 -3.07 -1.36
N GLU A 32 -9.44 -3.30 -1.94
CA GLU A 32 -9.59 -4.29 -2.99
C GLU A 32 -8.87 -3.84 -4.26
N ASN A 33 -8.10 -4.77 -4.83
CA ASN A 33 -7.50 -4.54 -6.14
C ASN A 33 -8.62 -4.26 -7.15
N LEU A 34 -8.47 -3.19 -7.93
CA LEU A 34 -9.40 -2.82 -9.00
C LEU A 34 -9.65 -3.99 -9.95
N THR A 35 -8.64 -4.83 -10.18
CA THR A 35 -8.72 -6.07 -10.96
C THR A 35 -9.72 -7.05 -10.35
N SER A 36 -9.66 -7.26 -9.03
CA SER A 36 -10.59 -8.11 -8.31
C SER A 36 -12.02 -7.57 -8.38
N GLN A 37 -12.19 -6.25 -8.29
CA GLN A 37 -13.49 -5.60 -8.43
C GLN A 37 -14.04 -5.68 -9.85
N LEU A 38 -13.19 -5.53 -10.87
CA LEU A 38 -13.56 -5.69 -12.28
C LEU A 38 -14.02 -7.13 -12.57
N ILE A 39 -13.31 -8.13 -12.03
CA ILE A 39 -13.70 -9.54 -12.13
C ILE A 39 -15.05 -9.77 -11.44
N LYS A 40 -15.24 -9.27 -10.21
CA LYS A 40 -16.49 -9.40 -9.46
C LYS A 40 -17.68 -8.71 -10.13
N HIS A 41 -17.46 -7.51 -10.69
CA HIS A 41 -18.46 -6.75 -11.42
C HIS A 41 -18.90 -7.47 -12.70
N ARG A 42 -17.95 -8.08 -13.43
CA ARG A 42 -18.27 -8.96 -14.57
C ARG A 42 -19.03 -10.23 -14.15
N SER A 43 -18.82 -10.71 -12.92
CA SER A 43 -19.51 -11.88 -12.36
C SER A 43 -20.82 -11.57 -11.60
N GLY A 44 -21.29 -10.32 -11.56
CA GLY A 44 -22.61 -9.95 -11.02
C GLY A 44 -22.78 -10.06 -9.49
N LYS A 45 -21.70 -10.14 -8.71
CA LYS A 45 -21.77 -10.32 -7.24
C LYS A 45 -21.50 -9.00 -6.53
N GLU A 46 -22.55 -8.34 -6.04
CA GLU A 46 -22.46 -7.05 -5.36
C GLU A 46 -22.09 -7.20 -3.86
N THR A 47 -21.14 -6.40 -3.37
CA THR A 47 -20.86 -6.22 -1.93
C THR A 47 -20.89 -4.74 -1.54
N SER A 48 -21.60 -4.41 -0.46
CA SER A 48 -21.82 -3.05 0.06
C SER A 48 -20.52 -2.38 0.51
N GLY A 49 -20.23 -1.18 0.00
CA GLY A 49 -18.88 -0.56 -0.03
C GLY A 49 -18.59 0.49 1.03
N GLU A 50 -19.17 0.39 2.23
CA GLU A 50 -18.97 1.38 3.30
C GLU A 50 -17.88 0.96 4.33
N GLY A 51 -17.30 -0.24 4.17
CA GLY A 51 -16.33 -0.82 5.11
C GLY A 51 -14.86 -0.48 4.87
N ASN A 52 -14.46 -0.02 3.68
CA ASN A 52 -13.12 -0.37 3.20
C ASN A 52 -12.00 0.65 3.47
N LEU A 53 -12.30 1.93 3.77
CA LEU A 53 -11.27 2.88 4.23
C LEU A 53 -10.83 2.56 5.66
N LYS A 54 -11.74 1.95 6.44
CA LYS A 54 -11.41 1.39 7.75
C LYS A 54 -10.36 0.29 7.59
N ASP A 55 -10.42 -0.52 6.54
CA ASP A 55 -9.47 -1.63 6.34
C ASP A 55 -8.01 -1.18 6.15
N PHE A 56 -7.74 -0.12 5.37
CA PHE A 56 -6.35 0.39 5.25
C PHE A 56 -5.84 0.98 6.56
N ASN A 57 -6.65 1.80 7.23
CA ASN A 57 -6.28 2.43 8.49
C ASN A 57 -6.14 1.40 9.61
N ASN A 58 -7.01 0.38 9.64
CA ASN A 58 -6.94 -0.73 10.57
C ASN A 58 -5.70 -1.57 10.33
N LEU A 59 -5.40 -1.92 9.07
CA LEU A 59 -4.16 -2.62 8.71
C LEU A 59 -2.93 -1.83 9.17
N MET A 60 -2.89 -0.53 8.88
CA MET A 60 -1.79 0.34 9.32
C MET A 60 -1.65 0.39 10.84
N LYS A 61 -2.77 0.43 11.56
CA LYS A 61 -2.80 0.40 13.02
C LYS A 61 -2.27 -0.93 13.57
N GLU A 62 -2.79 -2.05 13.06
CA GLU A 62 -2.35 -3.40 13.45
C GLU A 62 -0.87 -3.63 13.15
N MET A 63 -0.39 -3.20 11.98
CA MET A 63 1.03 -3.25 11.64
C MET A 63 1.87 -2.44 12.62
N CYS A 64 1.49 -1.19 12.89
CA CYS A 64 2.22 -0.34 13.82
C CYS A 64 2.25 -0.95 15.23
N GLU A 65 1.13 -1.50 15.71
CA GLU A 65 1.06 -2.14 17.02
C GLU A 65 1.91 -3.41 17.10
N PHE A 66 1.89 -4.26 16.07
CA PHE A 66 2.64 -5.51 16.02
C PHE A 66 4.15 -5.27 15.92
N TYR A 67 4.59 -4.45 14.97
CA TYR A 67 6.02 -4.23 14.72
C TYR A 67 6.67 -3.30 15.73
N SER A 68 5.93 -2.40 16.39
CA SER A 68 6.49 -1.57 17.48
C SER A 68 6.78 -2.36 18.75
N LYS A 69 6.01 -3.42 19.03
CA LYS A 69 6.22 -4.29 20.21
C LYS A 69 7.32 -5.32 19.97
N THR A 70 7.62 -5.64 18.72
CA THR A 70 8.53 -6.72 18.33
C THR A 70 9.95 -6.18 18.09
N PHE A 71 10.59 -5.67 19.15
CA PHE A 71 11.96 -5.12 19.07
C PHE A 71 13.05 -6.21 18.84
N ARG A 72 12.72 -7.51 19.01
CA ARG A 72 13.71 -8.61 19.03
C ARG A 72 13.16 -9.95 18.51
N ARG A 73 12.72 -10.04 17.26
CA ARG A 73 12.66 -11.36 16.58
C ARG A 73 13.73 -11.43 15.51
N GLU A 74 14.20 -12.66 15.30
CA GLU A 74 15.23 -13.08 14.33
C GLU A 74 15.19 -12.18 13.11
N ARG A 75 16.15 -11.25 13.03
CA ARG A 75 16.43 -10.62 11.76
C ARG A 75 16.86 -11.75 10.85
N SER A 76 16.13 -11.96 9.76
CA SER A 76 16.61 -12.85 8.71
C SER A 76 18.06 -12.47 8.43
N LEU A 77 18.96 -13.44 8.58
CA LEU A 77 20.37 -13.25 8.25
C LEU A 77 20.57 -13.04 6.74
N VAL A 78 19.51 -13.31 5.96
CA VAL A 78 19.47 -13.11 4.52
C VAL A 78 18.81 -11.76 4.22
N PRO A 79 19.48 -10.86 3.49
CA PRO A 79 18.87 -9.61 3.04
C PRO A 79 17.73 -9.89 2.06
N PRO A 80 16.67 -9.07 2.07
CA PRO A 80 15.54 -9.26 1.17
C PRO A 80 15.96 -8.98 -0.28
N SER A 81 15.35 -9.70 -1.22
CA SER A 81 15.67 -9.60 -2.65
C SER A 81 14.92 -8.47 -3.34
N GLU A 82 15.42 -7.99 -4.48
CA GLU A 82 14.70 -7.01 -5.30
C GLU A 82 13.29 -7.52 -5.66
N GLY A 83 12.30 -6.63 -5.49
CA GLY A 83 10.89 -6.94 -5.71
C GLY A 83 10.18 -7.60 -4.52
N GLU A 84 10.90 -8.00 -3.47
CA GLU A 84 10.33 -8.60 -2.28
C GLU A 84 9.48 -7.58 -1.48
N LEU A 85 8.31 -8.04 -1.00
CA LEU A 85 7.45 -7.24 -0.15
C LEU A 85 7.90 -7.35 1.30
N VAL A 86 8.20 -6.20 1.90
CA VAL A 86 8.76 -6.10 3.25
C VAL A 86 7.96 -5.13 4.10
N VAL A 87 8.20 -5.18 5.40
CA VAL A 87 7.73 -4.16 6.33
C VAL A 87 8.89 -3.24 6.66
N ILE A 88 8.68 -1.94 6.46
CA ILE A 88 9.71 -0.91 6.63
C ILE A 88 9.24 0.13 7.65
N ARG A 89 10.16 0.60 8.47
CA ARG A 89 9.93 1.73 9.38
C ARG A 89 10.35 3.00 8.67
N SER A 90 9.41 3.93 8.51
CA SER A 90 9.70 5.26 8.00
C SER A 90 10.42 6.09 9.06
N GLU A 91 11.50 6.77 8.66
CA GLU A 91 12.26 7.66 9.56
C GLU A 91 11.54 8.98 9.83
N VAL A 92 10.65 9.40 8.93
CA VAL A 92 9.95 10.69 8.99
C VAL A 92 8.93 10.72 10.12
N ASP A 93 8.19 9.62 10.30
CA ASP A 93 7.07 9.54 11.23
C ASP A 93 7.15 8.36 12.19
N ASN A 94 8.23 7.57 12.13
CA ASN A 94 8.46 6.37 12.94
C ASN A 94 7.34 5.32 12.85
N LYS A 95 6.54 5.33 11.78
CA LYS A 95 5.48 4.35 11.55
C LYS A 95 5.96 3.21 10.65
N TRP A 96 5.26 2.09 10.77
CA TRP A 96 5.53 0.88 9.99
C TRP A 96 4.63 0.83 8.77
N TYR A 97 5.23 0.67 7.60
CA TYR A 97 4.56 0.63 6.30
C TYR A 97 4.91 -0.66 5.54
N ARG A 98 4.10 -0.97 4.54
CA ARG A 98 4.43 -1.99 3.53
C ARG A 98 5.33 -1.34 2.50
N GLY A 99 6.47 -1.94 2.24
CA GLY A 99 7.43 -1.54 1.22
C GLY A 99 7.66 -2.66 0.22
N GLN A 100 8.17 -2.29 -0.95
CA GLN A 100 8.78 -3.23 -1.88
C GLN A 100 10.26 -2.87 -1.96
N VAL A 101 11.13 -3.87 -1.92
CA VAL A 101 12.56 -3.64 -2.13
C VAL A 101 12.76 -3.19 -3.58
N CYS A 102 13.06 -1.92 -3.74
CA CYS A 102 13.59 -1.37 -4.98
C CYS A 102 15.11 -1.60 -5.01
N GLN A 103 15.69 -1.64 -6.21
CA GLN A 103 17.13 -1.83 -6.46
C GLN A 103 18.02 -1.22 -5.36
N GLU A 104 19.00 -1.99 -4.90
CA GLU A 104 20.01 -1.49 -3.96
C GLU A 104 20.79 -0.35 -4.62
N GLU A 105 20.72 0.84 -4.02
CA GLU A 105 21.69 1.87 -4.32
C GLU A 105 23.05 1.37 -3.81
N LYS A 106 23.91 0.90 -4.72
CA LYS A 106 25.28 0.57 -4.38
C LYS A 106 25.91 1.84 -3.83
N ASP A 107 26.15 1.85 -2.51
CA ASP A 107 26.90 2.91 -1.84
C ASP A 107 28.13 3.26 -2.68
N LYS A 108 28.16 4.47 -3.24
CA LYS A 108 29.37 5.05 -3.80
C LYS A 108 30.32 5.32 -2.62
N LYS A 109 31.07 4.29 -2.21
CA LYS A 109 32.26 4.47 -1.37
C LYS A 109 33.27 5.29 -2.16
N TYR A 110 33.28 6.60 -1.94
CA TYR A 110 34.40 7.44 -2.33
C TYR A 110 35.64 6.98 -1.54
N LYS A 111 36.69 6.61 -2.28
CA LYS A 111 38.04 6.36 -1.77
C LYS A 111 38.74 7.67 -1.45
#